data_AF-A0A479ZS94-F1
#
_entry.id   AF-A0A479ZS94-F1
#
_cell.length_a   1.000
_cell.length_b   1.000
_cell.length_c   1.000
_cell.angle_alpha   90.00
_cell.angle_beta   90.00
_cell.angle_gamma   90.00
#
_symmetry.space_group_name_H-M   'P 1'
#
loop_
_entity.id
_entity.type
_entity.pdbx_description
1 polymer ?
#
loop_
_entity_poly.entity_id
_entity_poly.type
_entity_poly.pdbx_seq_one_letter_code
_entity_poly.pdbx_strand_id
1 'polypeptide(L)'
;MQKSKFLGIVFIPLLLVEAVFVPTAHGLDARKLYQLCSRFPLNSQCQGYETPIALDDRAGKIGDCIFKNNEVESRGLCKITVNGTGITIYQETGKELEIINDKKSTRTVQITPTSVGRIQYREDEKGNTGAKIVNTILFGVAGLLLTPNKKVSEIEFDYTSTTPQDTSQEKSVNSLRVFIERETGREMRSQLEKITGRQAETPQTKL
;
A
#
# COMPACT_ATOMS: atom_id res chain seq x y z
N MET A 1 -83.85 9.51 -42.01
CA MET A 1 -82.39 9.79 -41.96
C MET A 1 -82.00 10.11 -40.52
N GLN A 2 -81.53 9.11 -39.79
CA GLN A 2 -81.34 9.15 -38.34
C GLN A 2 -79.83 9.22 -38.06
N LYS A 3 -79.35 10.41 -37.67
CA LYS A 3 -77.94 10.65 -37.32
C LYS A 3 -77.74 10.27 -35.86
N SER A 4 -77.17 9.09 -35.61
CA SER A 4 -76.69 8.70 -34.29
C SER A 4 -75.32 9.35 -34.06
N LYS A 5 -75.19 10.21 -33.03
CA LYS A 5 -73.92 10.76 -32.57
C LYS A 5 -73.47 9.97 -31.36
N PHE A 6 -72.49 9.10 -31.53
CA PHE A 6 -71.75 8.49 -30.42
C PHE A 6 -70.90 9.56 -29.74
N LEU A 7 -71.21 9.90 -28.49
CA LEU A 7 -70.38 10.72 -27.62
C LEU A 7 -69.42 9.77 -26.89
N GLY A 8 -68.16 9.71 -27.33
CA GLY A 8 -67.11 8.96 -26.63
C GLY A 8 -66.62 9.76 -25.42
N ILE A 9 -66.88 9.25 -24.22
CA ILE A 9 -66.35 9.79 -22.97
C ILE A 9 -64.93 9.23 -22.81
N VAL A 10 -63.93 10.09 -22.99
CA VAL A 10 -62.52 9.78 -22.74
C VAL A 10 -62.27 9.83 -21.24
N PHE A 11 -62.08 8.66 -20.62
CA PHE A 11 -61.61 8.53 -19.25
C PHE A 11 -60.10 8.84 -19.23
N ILE A 12 -59.72 10.00 -18.69
CA ILE A 12 -58.31 10.33 -18.43
C ILE A 12 -57.98 9.81 -17.02
N PRO A 13 -57.13 8.79 -16.86
CA PRO A 13 -56.71 8.36 -15.52
C PRO A 13 -55.76 9.42 -14.95
N LEU A 14 -56.18 10.03 -13.84
CA LEU A 14 -55.34 10.90 -13.02
C LEU A 14 -54.26 10.00 -12.36
N LEU A 15 -53.09 9.91 -12.98
CA LEU A 15 -51.91 9.32 -12.35
C LEU A 15 -51.45 10.27 -11.23
N LEU A 16 -51.89 9.98 -10.00
CA LEU A 16 -51.25 10.45 -8.77
C LEU A 16 -49.83 9.88 -8.75
N VAL A 17 -48.89 10.66 -9.27
CA VAL A 17 -47.47 10.43 -9.02
C VAL A 17 -47.24 10.77 -7.56
N GLU A 18 -47.27 9.76 -6.69
CA GLU A 18 -46.66 9.89 -5.38
C GLU A 18 -45.19 10.19 -5.61
N ALA A 19 -44.82 11.45 -5.41
CA ALA A 19 -43.43 11.87 -5.33
C ALA A 19 -42.85 11.15 -4.10
N VAL A 20 -42.29 9.96 -4.33
CA VAL A 20 -41.39 9.32 -3.39
C VAL A 20 -40.21 10.29 -3.26
N PHE A 21 -40.26 11.14 -2.24
CA PHE A 21 -39.10 11.88 -1.77
C PHE A 21 -38.11 10.83 -1.30
N VAL A 22 -37.21 10.40 -2.20
CA VAL A 22 -35.97 9.76 -1.79
C VAL A 22 -35.24 10.85 -1.00
N PRO A 23 -35.08 10.71 0.33
CA PRO A 23 -34.28 11.66 1.07
C PRO A 23 -32.91 11.64 0.41
N THR A 24 -32.47 12.79 -0.09
CA THR A 24 -31.10 12.97 -0.53
C THR A 24 -30.25 12.65 0.68
N ALA A 25 -29.63 11.47 0.70
CA ALA A 25 -28.66 11.11 1.70
C ALA A 25 -27.58 12.19 1.62
N HIS A 26 -27.58 13.11 2.58
CA HIS A 26 -26.48 14.04 2.75
C HIS A 26 -25.26 13.16 2.99
N GLY A 27 -24.46 12.98 1.93
CA GLY A 27 -23.22 12.23 2.00
C GLY A 27 -22.44 12.79 3.18
N LEU A 28 -22.09 11.91 4.13
CA LEU A 28 -21.28 12.29 5.26
C LEU A 28 -20.02 12.97 4.75
N ASP A 29 -19.69 14.12 5.35
CA ASP A 29 -18.41 14.78 5.14
C ASP A 29 -17.26 13.78 5.28
N ALA A 30 -16.25 13.86 4.42
CA ALA A 30 -15.17 12.87 4.33
C ALA A 30 -14.46 12.65 5.67
N ARG A 31 -14.31 13.69 6.50
CA ARG A 31 -13.76 13.58 7.86
C ARG A 31 -14.67 12.80 8.81
N LYS A 32 -15.99 13.06 8.74
CA LYS A 32 -16.97 12.33 9.55
C LYS A 32 -17.07 10.88 9.13
N LEU A 33 -17.04 10.60 7.83
CA LEU A 33 -17.01 9.24 7.29
C LEU A 33 -15.73 8.52 7.73
N TYR A 34 -14.57 9.16 7.63
CA TYR A 34 -13.31 8.64 8.15
C TYR A 34 -13.38 8.29 9.64
N GLN A 35 -13.83 9.22 10.48
CA GLN A 35 -13.95 9.00 11.93
C GLN A 35 -14.93 7.88 12.26
N LEU A 36 -16.05 7.80 11.54
CA LEU A 36 -17.05 6.75 11.71
C LEU A 36 -16.45 5.39 11.34
N CYS A 37 -15.87 5.26 10.15
CA CYS A 37 -15.38 4.00 9.62
C CYS A 37 -14.07 3.53 10.26
N SER A 38 -13.25 4.44 10.78
CA SER A 38 -12.08 4.08 11.58
C SER A 38 -12.46 3.45 12.92
N ARG A 39 -13.59 3.86 13.52
CA ARG A 39 -14.05 3.37 14.83
C ARG A 39 -15.03 2.21 14.73
N PHE A 40 -15.88 2.22 13.70
CA PHE A 40 -16.95 1.27 13.49
C PHE A 40 -16.93 0.77 12.04
N PRO A 41 -15.93 -0.05 11.65
CA PRO A 41 -15.75 -0.47 10.27
C PRO A 41 -16.92 -1.30 9.71
N LEU A 42 -17.71 -1.92 10.59
CA LEU A 42 -18.89 -2.71 10.23
C LEU A 42 -20.18 -1.87 10.13
N ASN A 43 -20.09 -0.55 10.23
CA ASN A 43 -21.23 0.32 10.02
C ASN A 43 -21.69 0.24 8.55
N SER A 44 -23.00 0.19 8.30
CA SER A 44 -23.55 0.11 6.93
C SER A 44 -23.14 1.28 6.03
N GLN A 45 -22.85 2.45 6.62
CA GLN A 45 -22.36 3.63 5.91
C GLN A 45 -20.90 3.51 5.44
N CYS A 46 -20.17 2.50 5.95
CA CYS A 46 -18.78 2.22 5.59
C CYS A 46 -18.65 1.17 4.49
N GLN A 47 -19.76 0.65 3.96
CA GLN A 47 -19.72 -0.33 2.90
C GLN A 47 -19.02 0.24 1.65
N GLY A 48 -17.90 -0.38 1.26
CA GLY A 48 -17.06 0.07 0.15
C GLY A 48 -16.11 1.23 0.47
N TYR A 49 -16.09 1.71 1.73
CA TYR A 49 -15.13 2.72 2.16
C TYR A 49 -13.88 2.05 2.76
N GLU A 50 -12.76 2.14 2.04
CA GLU A 50 -11.45 1.77 2.59
C GLU A 50 -10.88 2.94 3.38
N THR A 51 -10.76 2.76 4.69
CA THR A 51 -10.18 3.79 5.57
C THR A 51 -8.71 3.97 5.22
N PRO A 52 -8.25 5.18 4.85
CA PRO A 52 -6.85 5.44 4.58
C PRO A 52 -6.05 5.33 5.88
N ILE A 53 -4.90 4.67 5.81
CA ILE A 53 -4.02 4.46 6.96
C ILE A 53 -2.63 4.93 6.57
N ALA A 54 -2.03 5.80 7.38
CA ALA A 54 -0.68 6.29 7.16
C ALA A 54 0.36 5.19 7.43
N LEU A 55 1.53 5.29 6.81
CA LEU A 55 2.59 4.28 6.98
C LEU A 55 3.07 4.16 8.43
N ASP A 56 3.14 5.28 9.16
CA ASP A 56 3.56 5.29 10.55
C ASP A 56 2.64 4.50 11.48
N ASP A 57 1.37 4.37 11.13
CA ASP A 57 0.36 3.64 11.92
C ASP A 57 0.32 2.14 11.56
N ARG A 58 1.06 1.71 10.52
CA ARG A 58 1.18 0.30 10.15
C ARG A 58 2.22 -0.42 11.03
N ALA A 59 1.99 -1.71 11.26
CA ALA A 59 2.97 -2.56 11.91
C ALA A 59 4.13 -2.91 10.95
N GLY A 60 5.24 -3.39 11.51
CA GLY A 60 6.39 -3.90 10.75
C GLY A 60 7.63 -3.05 10.87
N LYS A 61 8.66 -3.45 10.12
CA LYS A 61 9.97 -2.81 10.10
C LYS A 61 10.04 -1.84 8.94
N ILE A 62 10.56 -0.64 9.20
CA ILE A 62 10.72 0.41 8.18
C ILE A 62 11.89 0.05 7.27
N GLY A 63 11.69 0.20 5.96
CA GLY A 63 12.76 0.10 4.96
C GLY A 63 12.50 1.05 3.77
N ASP A 64 13.53 1.25 2.95
CA ASP A 64 13.37 1.85 1.63
C ASP A 64 13.06 0.72 0.64
N CYS A 65 11.88 0.75 0.02
CA CYS A 65 11.46 -0.25 -0.95
C CYS A 65 11.55 0.26 -2.38
N ILE A 66 11.95 -0.63 -3.28
CA ILE A 66 11.81 -0.50 -4.72
C ILE A 66 10.93 -1.66 -5.21
N PHE A 67 9.73 -1.33 -5.67
CA PHE A 67 8.79 -2.26 -6.28
C PHE A 67 8.94 -2.18 -7.79
N LYS A 68 9.22 -3.31 -8.41
CA LYS A 68 9.25 -3.44 -9.85
C LYS A 68 8.11 -4.36 -10.30
N ASN A 69 7.13 -3.79 -10.98
CA ASN A 69 6.05 -4.53 -11.63
C ASN A 69 6.18 -4.30 -13.14
N ASN A 70 6.59 -5.34 -13.87
CA ASN A 70 6.97 -5.24 -15.28
C ASN A 70 8.04 -4.13 -15.50
N GLU A 71 7.73 -3.13 -16.32
CA GLU A 71 8.59 -1.98 -16.62
C GLU A 71 8.37 -0.79 -15.68
N VAL A 72 7.41 -0.86 -14.77
CA VAL A 72 7.09 0.23 -13.84
C VAL A 72 7.81 0.02 -12.52
N GLU A 73 8.63 0.99 -12.16
CA GLU A 73 9.34 1.03 -10.89
C GLU A 73 8.74 2.09 -9.96
N SER A 74 8.43 1.70 -8.73
CA SER A 74 7.97 2.59 -7.67
C SER A 74 8.92 2.52 -6.48
N ARG A 75 9.40 3.68 -6.02
CA ARG A 75 10.30 3.79 -4.87
C ARG A 75 9.64 4.56 -3.74
N GLY A 76 9.88 4.14 -2.52
CA GLY A 76 9.41 4.87 -1.35
C GLY A 76 9.68 4.14 -0.05
N LEU A 77 9.33 4.80 1.06
CA LEU A 77 9.31 4.15 2.36
C LEU A 77 8.24 3.07 2.39
N CYS A 78 8.55 1.98 3.08
CA CYS A 78 7.64 0.88 3.29
C CYS A 78 7.78 0.34 4.71
N LYS A 79 6.76 -0.38 5.16
CA LYS A 79 6.83 -1.23 6.34
C LYS A 79 6.61 -2.67 5.94
N ILE A 80 7.48 -3.54 6.41
CA ILE A 80 7.48 -4.96 6.04
C ILE A 80 7.37 -5.81 7.30
N THR A 81 6.51 -6.83 7.23
CA THR A 81 6.40 -7.88 8.24
C THR A 81 6.58 -9.22 7.55
N VAL A 82 7.45 -10.06 8.10
CA VAL A 82 7.64 -11.45 7.68
C VAL A 82 7.18 -12.34 8.83
N ASN A 83 6.30 -13.30 8.54
CA ASN A 83 5.79 -14.25 9.54
C ASN A 83 5.46 -15.60 8.87
N GLY A 84 4.98 -16.57 9.65
CA GLY A 84 4.66 -17.92 9.14
C GLY A 84 3.58 -17.97 8.04
N THR A 85 2.78 -16.91 7.87
CA THR A 85 1.76 -16.82 6.80
C THR A 85 2.30 -16.22 5.51
N GLY A 86 3.44 -15.52 5.55
CA GLY A 86 4.03 -14.87 4.39
C GLY A 86 4.68 -13.53 4.70
N ILE A 87 4.74 -12.69 3.68
CA ILE A 87 5.32 -11.35 3.71
C ILE A 87 4.17 -10.35 3.50
N THR A 88 4.05 -9.40 4.41
CA THR A 88 3.11 -8.28 4.31
C THR A 88 3.89 -6.99 4.16
N ILE A 89 3.57 -6.23 3.12
CA ILE A 89 4.24 -4.97 2.81
C ILE A 89 3.20 -3.85 2.76
N TYR A 90 3.48 -2.76 3.44
CA TYR A 90 2.71 -1.53 3.37
C TYR A 90 3.47 -0.52 2.53
N GLN A 91 2.87 -0.08 1.42
CA GLN A 91 3.45 0.87 0.47
C GLN A 91 2.59 2.12 0.41
N GLU A 92 3.21 3.29 0.47
CA GLU A 92 2.51 4.56 0.25
C GLU A 92 1.97 4.68 -1.18
N THR A 93 0.76 5.20 -1.32
CA THR A 93 0.08 5.39 -2.60
C THR A 93 -0.76 6.67 -2.60
N GLY A 94 -0.96 7.22 -3.79
CA GLY A 94 -1.81 8.39 -4.00
C GLY A 94 -1.21 9.71 -3.52
N LYS A 95 -2.08 10.68 -3.29
CA LYS A 95 -1.75 12.02 -2.80
C LYS A 95 -1.80 12.07 -1.27
N GLU A 96 -1.23 13.12 -0.71
CA GLU A 96 -1.37 13.45 0.70
C GLU A 96 -2.82 13.79 1.03
N LEU A 97 -3.26 13.35 2.19
CA LEU A 97 -4.63 13.46 2.65
C LEU A 97 -4.65 14.16 4.00
N GLU A 98 -5.31 15.31 4.07
CA GLU A 98 -5.44 16.11 5.30
C GLU A 98 -6.05 15.28 6.46
N ILE A 99 -6.97 14.36 6.14
CA ILE A 99 -7.64 13.49 7.12
C ILE A 99 -6.70 12.54 7.88
N ILE A 100 -5.47 12.33 7.37
CA ILE A 100 -4.41 11.57 8.03
C ILE A 100 -3.15 12.42 8.25
N ASN A 101 -3.35 13.71 8.57
CA ASN A 101 -2.29 14.69 8.86
C ASN A 101 -1.33 14.90 7.68
N ASP A 102 -1.89 15.14 6.49
CA ASP A 102 -1.15 15.38 5.25
C ASP A 102 -0.18 14.25 4.89
N LYS A 103 -0.53 13.01 5.26
CA LYS A 103 0.21 11.81 4.89
C LYS A 103 -0.45 11.11 3.71
N LYS A 104 0.32 10.25 3.04
CA LYS A 104 -0.20 9.37 2.00
C LYS A 104 -0.89 8.16 2.61
N SER A 105 -1.93 7.67 1.96
CA SER A 105 -2.54 6.39 2.30
C SER A 105 -1.58 5.25 1.97
N THR A 106 -1.75 4.10 2.62
CA THR A 106 -0.96 2.89 2.36
C THR A 106 -1.80 1.76 1.78
N ARG A 107 -1.29 1.15 0.71
CA ARG A 107 -1.81 -0.12 0.19
C ARG A 107 -1.07 -1.30 0.82
N THR A 108 -1.75 -2.43 0.94
CA THR A 108 -1.17 -3.68 1.45
C THR A 108 -0.85 -4.61 0.29
N VAL A 109 0.38 -5.10 0.22
CA VAL A 109 0.81 -6.16 -0.69
C VAL A 109 1.06 -7.41 0.14
N GLN A 110 0.34 -8.48 -0.15
CA GLN A 110 0.50 -9.78 0.50
C GLN A 110 1.20 -10.74 -0.44
N ILE A 111 2.24 -11.40 0.07
CA ILE A 111 3.05 -12.35 -0.68
C ILE A 111 3.10 -13.64 0.12
N THR A 112 2.60 -14.72 -0.47
CA THR A 112 2.63 -16.03 0.17
C THR A 112 4.02 -16.64 0.03
N PRO A 113 4.46 -17.51 0.96
CA PRO A 113 5.80 -18.09 0.87
C PRO A 113 6.02 -18.88 -0.44
N THR A 114 4.97 -19.52 -0.95
CA THR A 114 5.02 -20.30 -2.20
C THR A 114 5.10 -19.43 -3.45
N SER A 115 4.75 -18.15 -3.36
CA SER A 115 4.81 -17.22 -4.50
C SER A 115 6.17 -16.56 -4.66
N VAL A 116 7.09 -16.76 -3.71
CA VAL A 116 8.48 -16.28 -3.77
C VAL A 116 9.31 -17.22 -4.66
N GLY A 117 9.93 -16.65 -5.69
CA GLY A 117 10.74 -17.39 -6.67
C GLY A 117 12.23 -17.47 -6.29
N ARG A 118 12.83 -16.33 -5.99
CA ARG A 118 14.27 -16.19 -5.68
C ARG A 118 14.45 -15.16 -4.58
N ILE A 119 15.48 -15.35 -3.76
CA ILE A 119 15.89 -14.41 -2.72
C ILE A 119 17.37 -14.09 -2.95
N GLN A 120 17.70 -12.81 -3.01
CA GLN A 120 19.06 -12.31 -3.05
C GLN A 120 19.33 -11.43 -1.84
N TYR A 121 20.53 -11.56 -1.27
CA TYR A 121 20.92 -10.85 -0.07
C TYR A 121 22.35 -10.31 -0.19
N ARG A 122 22.53 -9.05 0.17
CA ARG A 122 23.86 -8.49 0.42
C ARG A 122 23.84 -7.49 1.57
N GLU A 123 24.97 -7.35 2.24
CA GLU A 123 25.22 -6.26 3.17
C GLU A 123 25.97 -5.15 2.44
N ASP A 124 25.58 -3.91 2.69
CA ASP A 124 26.19 -2.74 2.08
C ASP A 124 26.33 -1.60 3.11
N GLU A 125 26.89 -0.48 2.69
CA GLU A 125 26.99 0.75 3.45
C GLU A 125 26.36 1.91 2.67
N LYS A 126 25.36 2.56 3.27
CA LYS A 126 24.68 3.73 2.70
C LYS A 126 25.15 4.99 3.42
N GLY A 127 25.27 6.10 2.70
CA GLY A 127 25.65 7.38 3.30
C GLY A 127 24.71 7.78 4.45
N ASN A 128 25.27 8.09 5.62
CA ASN A 128 24.51 8.52 6.79
C ASN A 128 24.35 10.05 6.82
N THR A 129 23.66 10.61 5.83
CA THR A 129 23.60 12.06 5.60
C THR A 129 23.07 12.83 6.80
N GLY A 130 22.05 12.32 7.50
CA GLY A 130 21.49 12.96 8.70
C GLY A 130 22.52 13.07 9.83
N ALA A 131 23.17 11.96 10.19
CA ALA A 131 24.22 12.00 11.21
C ALA A 131 25.43 12.83 10.75
N LYS A 132 25.76 12.79 9.46
CA LYS A 132 26.82 13.63 8.88
C LYS A 132 26.51 15.11 9.06
N ILE A 133 25.28 15.56 8.79
CA ILE A 133 24.87 16.96 9.01
C ILE A 133 24.97 17.33 10.49
N VAL A 134 24.39 16.53 11.38
CA VAL A 134 24.41 16.78 12.83
C VAL A 134 25.84 16.84 13.37
N ASN A 135 26.68 15.88 13.01
CA ASN A 135 28.06 15.84 13.45
C ASN A 135 28.91 16.94 12.80
N THR A 136 28.57 17.38 11.57
CA THR A 136 29.21 18.55 10.95
C THR A 136 28.92 19.82 11.74
N ILE A 137 27.69 19.98 12.23
CA ILE A 137 27.31 21.13 13.07
C ILE A 137 28.06 21.11 14.41
N LEU A 138 28.17 19.93 15.04
CA LEU A 138 28.79 19.80 16.38
C LEU A 138 30.33 19.79 16.36
N PHE A 139 30.93 19.20 15.32
CA PHE A 139 32.37 18.91 15.27
C PHE A 139 33.05 19.41 13.98
N GLY A 140 32.38 20.26 13.21
CA GLY A 140 32.89 20.80 11.95
C GLY A 140 33.22 19.71 10.93
N VAL A 141 34.24 19.96 10.10
CA VAL A 141 34.68 19.05 9.04
C VAL A 141 35.13 17.69 9.58
N ALA A 142 35.69 17.65 10.79
CA ALA A 142 36.07 16.39 11.44
C ALA A 142 34.84 15.50 11.69
N GLY A 143 33.72 16.10 12.10
CA GLY A 143 32.44 15.39 12.25
C GLY A 143 31.93 14.79 10.94
N LEU A 144 32.06 15.51 9.82
CA LEU A 144 31.67 15.00 8.49
C LEU A 144 32.48 13.77 8.07
N LEU A 145 33.81 13.84 8.25
CA LEU A 145 34.75 12.80 7.81
C LEU A 145 34.71 11.55 8.70
N LEU A 146 34.48 11.73 10.01
CA LEU A 146 34.49 10.64 10.98
C LEU A 146 33.13 9.97 11.16
N THR A 147 32.04 10.56 10.63
CA THR A 147 30.72 9.93 10.73
C THR A 147 30.66 8.70 9.82
N PRO A 148 30.53 7.48 10.39
CA PRO A 148 30.51 6.27 9.59
C PRO A 148 29.25 6.20 8.73
N ASN A 149 29.37 5.50 7.60
CA ASN A 149 28.22 5.15 6.79
C ASN A 149 27.26 4.23 7.58
N LYS A 150 25.98 4.29 7.22
CA LYS A 150 24.96 3.43 7.80
C LYS A 150 25.11 2.04 7.19
N LYS A 151 25.30 1.05 8.06
CA LYS A 151 25.33 -0.36 7.72
C LYS A 151 23.92 -0.83 7.35
N VAL A 152 23.72 -1.22 6.10
CA VAL A 152 22.42 -1.66 5.58
C VAL A 152 22.50 -3.08 5.02
N SER A 153 21.35 -3.69 4.87
CA SER A 153 21.16 -4.90 4.08
C SER A 153 20.22 -4.60 2.93
N GLU A 154 20.55 -5.15 1.77
CA GLU A 154 19.69 -5.20 0.61
C GLU A 154 19.16 -6.63 0.46
N ILE A 155 17.84 -6.74 0.44
CA ILE A 155 17.13 -7.99 0.20
C ILE A 155 16.32 -7.79 -1.07
N GLU A 156 16.57 -8.58 -2.10
CA GLU A 156 15.77 -8.61 -3.32
C GLU A 156 15.07 -9.96 -3.43
N PHE A 157 13.78 -9.96 -3.73
CA PHE A 157 13.09 -11.21 -4.02
C PHE A 157 12.02 -11.04 -5.10
N ASP A 158 11.94 -12.08 -5.93
CA ASP A 158 10.97 -12.19 -7.00
C ASP A 158 9.70 -12.84 -6.46
N TYR A 159 8.53 -12.32 -6.81
CA TYR A 159 7.25 -12.82 -6.33
C TYR A 159 6.12 -12.70 -7.35
N THR A 160 5.10 -13.54 -7.16
CA THR A 160 3.79 -13.36 -7.80
C THR A 160 2.79 -12.82 -6.78
N SER A 161 2.16 -11.70 -7.12
CA SER A 161 1.13 -11.04 -6.30
C SER A 161 -0.22 -11.71 -6.55
N THR A 162 -0.99 -11.97 -5.50
CA THR A 162 -2.40 -12.41 -5.61
C THR A 162 -3.38 -11.28 -5.31
N THR A 163 -2.88 -10.05 -5.18
CA THR A 163 -3.69 -8.90 -4.75
C THR A 163 -4.69 -8.54 -5.87
N PRO A 164 -6.01 -8.45 -5.59
CA PRO A 164 -7.06 -8.28 -6.61
C PRO A 164 -6.96 -7.04 -7.51
N GLN A 165 -6.11 -6.06 -7.16
CA GLN A 165 -5.94 -4.82 -7.91
C GLN A 165 -4.93 -4.94 -9.07
N ASP A 166 -4.22 -6.07 -9.22
CA ASP A 166 -3.38 -6.39 -10.38
C ASP A 166 -4.23 -7.15 -11.44
N THR A 167 -5.28 -6.53 -11.98
CA THR A 167 -6.21 -7.14 -12.96
C THR A 167 -5.67 -7.29 -14.40
N SER A 168 -4.35 -7.30 -14.61
CA SER A 168 -3.79 -7.64 -15.92
C SER A 168 -3.48 -9.14 -15.98
N GLN A 169 -4.08 -9.85 -16.93
CA GLN A 169 -4.09 -11.31 -17.11
C GLN A 169 -2.74 -11.97 -17.46
N GLU A 170 -1.61 -11.38 -17.11
CA GLU A 170 -0.30 -12.01 -17.26
C GLU A 170 0.27 -12.30 -15.86
N LYS A 171 0.76 -13.51 -15.63
CA LYS A 171 1.56 -13.84 -14.45
C LYS A 171 2.88 -13.06 -14.52
N SER A 172 2.85 -11.76 -14.24
CA SER A 172 4.05 -10.94 -14.17
C SER A 172 4.82 -11.31 -12.91
N VAL A 173 6.09 -11.67 -13.09
CA VAL A 173 7.02 -11.80 -11.97
C VAL A 173 7.37 -10.38 -11.53
N ASN A 174 6.95 -10.02 -10.33
CA ASN A 174 7.31 -8.76 -9.70
C ASN A 174 8.59 -8.95 -8.89
N SER A 175 9.39 -7.89 -8.74
CA SER A 175 10.54 -7.89 -7.84
C SER A 175 10.34 -6.84 -6.76
N LEU A 176 10.65 -7.20 -5.52
CA LEU A 176 10.80 -6.27 -4.42
C LEU A 176 12.25 -6.23 -4.01
N ARG A 177 12.81 -5.03 -3.96
CA ARG A 177 14.09 -4.77 -3.33
C ARG A 177 13.90 -3.89 -2.11
N VAL A 178 14.47 -4.30 -0.98
CA VAL A 178 14.32 -3.67 0.32
C VAL A 178 15.70 -3.31 0.85
N PHE A 179 15.88 -2.04 1.21
CA PHE A 179 17.04 -1.57 1.95
C PHE A 179 16.63 -1.31 3.39
N ILE A 180 17.27 -2.02 4.32
CA ILE A 180 16.92 -1.97 5.73
C ILE A 180 18.18 -2.01 6.61
N GLU A 181 18.06 -1.68 7.88
CA GLU A 181 19.16 -1.80 8.84
C GLU A 181 19.71 -3.23 8.89
N ARG A 182 21.04 -3.36 8.93
CA ARG A 182 21.73 -4.65 8.78
C ARG A 182 21.20 -5.76 9.67
N GLU A 183 21.07 -5.51 10.97
CA GLU A 183 20.58 -6.53 11.91
C GLU A 183 19.13 -6.92 11.61
N THR A 184 18.29 -5.95 11.25
CA THR A 184 16.91 -6.24 10.82
C THR A 184 16.89 -7.01 9.49
N GLY A 185 17.80 -6.70 8.58
CA GLY A 185 17.93 -7.40 7.30
C GLY A 185 18.41 -8.84 7.45
N ARG A 186 19.34 -9.11 8.38
CA ARG A 186 19.79 -10.47 8.73
C ARG A 186 18.64 -11.32 9.27
N GLU A 187 17.87 -10.74 10.20
CA GLU A 187 16.69 -11.40 10.76
C GLU A 187 15.64 -11.65 9.67
N MET A 188 15.34 -10.64 8.86
CA MET A 188 14.38 -10.76 7.76
C MET A 188 14.81 -11.83 6.75
N ARG A 189 16.09 -11.89 6.38
CA ARG A 189 16.64 -12.96 5.53
C ARG A 189 16.39 -14.34 6.15
N SER A 190 16.76 -14.53 7.42
CA SER A 190 16.57 -15.82 8.10
C SER A 190 15.09 -16.23 8.14
N GLN A 191 14.20 -15.29 8.41
CA GLN A 191 12.76 -15.54 8.39
C GLN A 191 12.26 -15.90 6.99
N LEU A 192 12.70 -15.17 5.95
CA LEU A 192 12.36 -15.46 4.56
C LEU A 192 12.84 -16.86 4.15
N GLU A 193 14.07 -17.22 4.47
CA GLU A 193 14.63 -18.54 4.18
C GLU A 193 13.82 -19.65 4.88
N LYS A 194 13.45 -19.42 6.14
CA LYS A 194 12.64 -20.34 6.94
C LYS A 194 11.23 -20.55 6.37
N ILE A 195 10.53 -19.49 5.97
CA ILE A 195 9.13 -19.62 5.52
C ILE A 195 9.03 -20.09 4.08
N THR A 196 10.01 -19.77 3.24
CA THR A 196 10.02 -20.15 1.81
C THR A 196 10.71 -21.48 1.55
N GLY A 197 11.58 -21.94 2.46
CA GLY A 197 12.46 -23.09 2.24
C GLY A 197 13.57 -22.82 1.22
N ARG A 198 13.79 -21.56 0.82
CA ARG A 198 14.82 -21.14 -0.14
C ARG A 198 16.00 -20.53 0.58
N GLN A 199 17.21 -20.77 0.10
CA GLN A 199 18.41 -20.08 0.60
C GLN A 199 18.59 -18.75 -0.14
N ALA A 200 19.03 -17.70 0.55
CA ALA A 200 19.36 -16.45 -0.11
C ALA A 200 20.66 -16.58 -0.90
N GLU A 201 20.65 -16.08 -2.14
CA GLU A 201 21.81 -16.03 -3.02
C GLU A 201 22.56 -14.71 -2.83
N THR A 202 23.88 -14.73 -2.99
CA THR A 202 24.65 -13.49 -3.13
C THR A 202 24.45 -12.94 -4.54
N PRO A 203 24.10 -11.65 -4.74
CA PRO A 203 23.97 -11.07 -6.06
C PRO A 203 25.26 -11.27 -6.86
N GLN A 204 25.15 -11.79 -8.08
CA GLN A 204 26.29 -11.83 -8.99
C GLN A 204 26.63 -10.39 -9.40
N THR A 205 27.85 -9.95 -9.09
CA THR A 205 28.39 -8.71 -9.62
C THR A 205 28.42 -8.84 -11.14
N LYS A 206 27.62 -8.05 -11.86
CA LYS A 206 27.80 -7.92 -13.31
C LYS A 206 29.18 -7.28 -13.53
N LEU A 207 30.14 -8.10 -13.97
CA LEU A 207 31.42 -7.67 -14.51
C LEU A 207 31.20 -6.87 -15.79
#